data_AF-A0A4Y8SD91-F1
#
_entry.id   AF-A0A4Y8SD91-F1
#
_cell.length_a   1.000
_cell.length_b   1.000
_cell.length_c   1.000
_cell.angle_alpha   90.00
_cell.angle_beta   90.00
_cell.angle_gamma   90.00
#
_symmetry.space_group_name_H-M   'P 1'
#
loop_
_entity.id
_entity.type
_entity.pdbx_description
1 polymer ?
#
loop_
_entity_poly.entity_id
_entity_poly.type
_entity_poly.pdbx_seq_one_letter_code
_entity_poly.pdbx_strand_id
1 'polypeptide(L)'
;MNELLKRLGVSPEIQAFFSLSADLTFNYGDDVEEFDEAFHRVPTTQNLWVAGAEQADHIIITYSAMEAVAFLCFNRHRYPNLGQLAFIAIGNKLHPEQVTWIRQTYPGAKFTMVFGRQMIDQITAIKLAAGIKKFPVQVYYENNRVIILHYNVQRVFDAERLSLHAFQETFGLRPRFRTGKPIQALTFLDQLKNNL
;
A
#
# COMPACT_ATOMS: atom_id res chain seq x y z
N MET A 1 -16.26 13.65 13.95
CA MET A 1 -16.67 12.76 12.84
C MET A 1 -16.77 13.62 11.59
N ASN A 2 -16.12 13.23 10.50
CA ASN A 2 -16.00 14.05 9.30
C ASN A 2 -17.22 13.84 8.37
N GLU A 3 -17.85 14.93 7.91
CA GLU A 3 -19.08 14.86 7.10
C GLU A 3 -18.84 14.38 5.65
N LEU A 4 -17.71 14.75 5.05
CA LEU A 4 -17.32 14.26 3.72
C LEU A 4 -17.19 12.73 3.74
N LEU A 5 -16.50 12.19 4.75
CA LEU A 5 -16.33 10.74 4.90
C LEU A 5 -17.65 10.01 5.14
N LYS A 6 -18.59 10.60 5.89
CA LYS A 6 -19.94 10.03 6.02
C LYS A 6 -20.67 9.98 4.68
N ARG A 7 -20.59 11.06 3.89
CA ARG A 7 -21.17 11.09 2.53
C ARG A 7 -20.57 9.99 1.66
N LEU A 8 -19.26 9.76 1.76
CA LEU A 8 -18.56 8.67 1.07
C LEU A 8 -18.84 7.27 1.63
N GLY A 9 -19.71 7.13 2.63
CA GLY A 9 -20.08 5.83 3.22
C GLY A 9 -19.06 5.26 4.22
N VAL A 10 -18.08 6.05 4.68
CA VAL A 10 -17.10 5.59 5.68
C VAL A 10 -17.72 5.60 7.08
N SER A 11 -17.82 4.41 7.67
CA SER A 11 -18.50 4.22 8.96
C SER A 11 -17.76 4.94 10.12
N PRO A 12 -18.48 5.31 11.20
CA PRO A 12 -17.87 5.93 12.38
C PRO A 12 -16.77 5.08 13.02
N GLU A 13 -16.93 3.75 12.99
CA GLU A 13 -15.92 2.79 13.46
C GLU A 13 -14.60 2.94 12.70
N ILE A 14 -14.65 3.04 11.36
CA ILE A 14 -13.45 3.19 10.53
C ILE A 14 -12.81 4.56 10.75
N GLN A 15 -13.62 5.62 10.86
CA GLN A 15 -13.11 6.95 11.17
C GLN A 15 -12.41 6.98 12.54
N ALA A 16 -12.98 6.29 13.54
CA ALA A 16 -12.40 6.17 14.86
C ALA A 16 -11.10 5.34 14.85
N PHE A 17 -11.05 4.24 14.10
CA PHE A 17 -9.84 3.40 13.98
C PHE A 17 -8.64 4.19 13.45
N PHE A 18 -8.86 5.06 12.45
CA PHE A 18 -7.80 5.89 11.87
C PHE A 18 -7.60 7.24 12.58
N SER A 19 -8.34 7.52 13.66
CA SER A 19 -8.30 8.82 14.37
C SER A 19 -8.42 10.02 13.43
N LEU A 20 -9.36 9.95 12.47
CA LEU A 20 -9.44 10.93 11.38
C LEU A 20 -9.82 12.32 11.90
N SER A 21 -9.05 13.32 11.47
CA SER A 21 -9.28 14.72 11.79
C SER A 21 -10.42 15.31 10.96
N ALA A 22 -10.87 16.52 11.33
CA ALA A 22 -11.92 17.22 10.59
C ALA A 22 -11.46 17.69 9.20
N ASP A 23 -10.19 18.05 9.07
CA ASP A 23 -9.54 18.57 7.85
C ASP A 23 -8.93 17.49 6.95
N LEU A 24 -8.97 16.20 7.35
CA LEU A 24 -8.41 15.07 6.60
C LEU A 24 -6.95 15.29 6.20
N THR A 25 -6.17 15.80 7.15
CA THR A 25 -4.72 15.97 7.05
C THR A 25 -4.03 14.79 7.72
N PHE A 26 -3.10 14.14 7.02
CA PHE A 26 -2.35 13.01 7.54
C PHE A 26 -0.87 13.37 7.60
N ASN A 27 -0.30 13.33 8.81
CA ASN A 27 1.08 13.75 9.04
C ASN A 27 2.05 12.59 8.79
N TYR A 28 2.99 12.77 7.86
CA TYR A 28 4.07 11.82 7.58
C TYR A 28 5.36 12.22 8.32
N GLY A 29 5.42 13.37 8.98
CA GLY A 29 6.57 13.88 9.72
C GLY A 29 6.97 15.26 9.19
N ASP A 30 7.66 15.27 8.06
CA ASP A 30 8.16 16.47 7.37
C ASP A 30 7.23 17.00 6.27
N ASP A 31 6.23 16.21 5.89
CA ASP A 31 5.21 16.57 4.90
C ASP A 31 3.86 15.95 5.31
N VAL A 32 2.80 16.38 4.65
CA VAL A 32 1.42 15.98 4.94
C VAL A 32 0.69 15.51 3.69
N GLU A 33 -0.20 14.54 3.85
CA GLU A 33 -1.26 14.27 2.87
C GLU A 33 -2.48 15.11 3.22
N GLU A 34 -3.09 15.71 2.21
CA GLU A 34 -4.30 16.52 2.35
C GLU A 34 -5.36 15.98 1.39
N PHE A 35 -6.56 15.75 1.91
CA PHE A 35 -7.68 15.26 1.12
C PHE A 35 -8.91 16.15 1.28
N ASP A 36 -9.43 16.58 0.14
CA ASP A 36 -10.63 17.40 0.03
C ASP A 36 -11.54 16.86 -1.09
N GLU A 37 -12.73 17.41 -1.24
CA GLU A 37 -13.61 17.15 -2.39
C GLU A 37 -12.94 17.55 -3.72
N ALA A 38 -12.21 18.67 -3.72
CA ALA A 38 -11.64 19.23 -4.94
C ALA A 38 -10.27 18.64 -5.31
N PHE A 39 -9.50 18.15 -4.34
CA PHE A 39 -8.14 17.68 -4.59
C PHE A 39 -7.69 16.60 -3.61
N HIS A 40 -6.62 15.91 -3.98
CA HIS A 40 -5.91 14.98 -3.12
C HIS A 40 -4.42 15.15 -3.34
N ARG A 41 -3.72 15.65 -2.32
CA ARG A 41 -2.28 15.84 -2.33
C ARG A 41 -1.65 14.73 -1.50
N VAL A 42 -0.87 13.86 -2.15
CA VAL A 42 -0.06 12.84 -1.48
C VAL A 42 1.40 13.31 -1.44
N PRO A 43 2.10 13.22 -0.29
CA PRO A 43 3.46 13.74 -0.16
C PRO A 43 4.48 12.85 -0.88
N THR A 44 5.64 13.44 -1.19
CA THR A 44 6.84 12.69 -1.60
C THR A 44 7.88 12.83 -0.49
N THR A 45 7.86 11.88 0.45
CA THR A 45 8.70 11.91 1.65
C THR A 45 9.34 10.54 1.89
N GLN A 46 10.46 10.52 2.63
CA GLN A 46 11.09 9.29 3.13
C GLN A 46 10.39 8.75 4.38
N ASN A 47 9.52 9.53 5.00
CA ASN A 47 8.78 9.11 6.17
C ASN A 47 7.51 8.33 5.80
N LEU A 48 6.85 7.79 6.82
CA LEU A 48 5.67 6.94 6.68
C LEU A 48 4.54 7.51 7.52
N TRP A 49 3.32 7.45 7.00
CA TRP A 49 2.14 7.54 7.86
C TRP A 49 1.77 6.14 8.32
N VAL A 50 1.47 6.00 9.62
CA VAL A 50 1.18 4.71 10.27
C VAL A 50 -0.06 4.85 11.15
N ALA A 51 -0.95 3.85 11.08
CA ALA A 51 -2.12 3.75 11.95
C ALA A 51 -2.40 2.29 12.36
N GLY A 52 -3.08 2.09 13.48
CA GLY A 52 -3.40 0.76 14.01
C GLY A 52 -2.42 0.28 15.09
N ALA A 53 -2.34 -1.02 15.30
CA ALA A 53 -1.60 -1.61 16.42
C ALA A 53 -0.08 -1.62 16.19
N GLU A 54 0.70 -1.23 17.21
CA GLU A 54 2.16 -1.26 17.18
C GLU A 54 2.71 -2.68 16.97
N GLN A 55 2.04 -3.69 17.54
CA GLN A 55 2.41 -5.10 17.46
C GLN A 55 1.51 -5.90 16.51
N ALA A 56 1.05 -5.27 15.42
CA ALA A 56 0.23 -5.92 14.41
C ALA A 56 0.95 -7.09 13.73
N ASP A 57 0.23 -8.18 13.49
CA ASP A 57 0.73 -9.35 12.74
C ASP A 57 0.33 -9.30 11.25
N HIS A 58 -0.58 -8.38 10.89
CA HIS A 58 -1.02 -8.13 9.52
C HIS A 58 -0.90 -6.65 9.18
N ILE A 59 -0.02 -6.34 8.24
CA ILE A 59 0.27 -4.99 7.79
C ILE A 59 -0.35 -4.75 6.41
N ILE A 60 -1.13 -3.69 6.27
CA ILE A 60 -1.65 -3.22 5.00
C ILE A 60 -0.83 -2.01 4.55
N ILE A 61 -0.30 -2.05 3.34
CA ILE A 61 0.56 -0.99 2.79
C ILE A 61 -0.10 -0.36 1.58
N THR A 62 -0.25 0.96 1.58
CA THR A 62 -0.89 1.78 0.53
C THR A 62 0.04 2.91 0.08
N TYR A 63 -0.32 3.61 -1.00
CA TYR A 63 0.33 4.88 -1.37
C TYR A 63 -0.07 6.04 -0.45
N SER A 64 -1.31 6.05 0.01
CA SER A 64 -1.87 7.17 0.79
C SER A 64 -2.71 6.67 1.97
N ALA A 65 -2.87 7.51 2.98
CA ALA A 65 -3.72 7.25 4.14
C ALA A 65 -5.20 7.19 3.73
N MET A 66 -5.64 8.04 2.81
CA MET A 66 -7.01 7.93 2.26
C MET A 66 -7.25 6.64 1.48
N GLU A 67 -6.25 6.10 0.78
CA GLU A 67 -6.35 4.78 0.16
C GLU A 67 -6.50 3.66 1.23
N ALA A 68 -5.86 3.81 2.40
CA ALA A 68 -6.03 2.89 3.52
C ALA A 68 -7.44 2.94 4.12
N VAL A 69 -8.00 4.14 4.29
CA VAL A 69 -9.38 4.35 4.73
C VAL A 69 -10.35 3.68 3.75
N ALA A 70 -10.19 3.94 2.45
CA ALA A 70 -11.03 3.38 1.41
C ALA A 70 -10.93 1.85 1.35
N PHE A 71 -9.72 1.29 1.43
CA PHE A 71 -9.51 -0.14 1.47
C PHE A 71 -10.26 -0.80 2.62
N LEU A 72 -10.12 -0.28 3.85
CA LEU A 72 -10.78 -0.84 5.01
C LEU A 72 -12.31 -0.71 4.88
N CYS A 73 -12.82 0.38 4.31
CA CYS A 73 -14.25 0.57 4.05
C CYS A 73 -14.85 -0.60 3.26
N PHE A 74 -14.21 -1.02 2.17
CA PHE A 74 -14.71 -2.14 1.36
C PHE A 74 -14.37 -3.52 1.92
N ASN A 75 -13.31 -3.63 2.73
CA ASN A 75 -12.80 -4.92 3.19
C ASN A 75 -13.00 -5.18 4.69
N ARG A 76 -13.72 -4.33 5.42
CA ARG A 76 -13.94 -4.42 6.88
C ARG A 76 -14.37 -5.83 7.32
N HIS A 77 -15.24 -6.48 6.54
CA HIS A 77 -15.74 -7.84 6.79
C HIS A 77 -14.63 -8.92 6.80
N ARG A 78 -13.52 -8.70 6.08
CA ARG A 78 -12.36 -9.62 6.02
C ARG A 78 -11.43 -9.45 7.21
N TYR A 79 -11.60 -8.38 7.97
CA TYR A 79 -10.74 -7.98 9.06
C TYR A 79 -11.54 -7.79 10.36
N PRO A 80 -12.16 -8.86 10.90
CA PRO A 80 -13.04 -8.74 12.07
C PRO A 80 -12.34 -8.13 13.29
N ASN A 81 -11.04 -8.41 13.47
CA ASN A 81 -10.22 -7.89 14.56
C ASN A 81 -9.27 -6.79 14.05
N LEU A 82 -9.64 -5.53 14.30
CA LEU A 82 -8.81 -4.38 13.94
C LEU A 82 -7.54 -4.25 14.81
N GLY A 83 -7.54 -4.83 16.02
CA GLY A 83 -6.39 -4.78 16.94
C GLY A 83 -5.19 -5.60 16.48
N GLN A 84 -5.32 -6.39 15.41
CA GLN A 84 -4.22 -7.14 14.78
C GLN A 84 -3.68 -6.45 13.52
N LEU A 85 -4.26 -5.31 13.14
CA LEU A 85 -3.91 -4.61 11.91
C LEU A 85 -3.06 -3.38 12.19
N ALA A 86 -2.11 -3.15 11.28
CA ALA A 86 -1.54 -1.84 11.07
C ALA A 86 -1.63 -1.46 9.60
N PHE A 87 -1.76 -0.16 9.35
CA PHE A 87 -1.75 0.45 8.04
C PHE A 87 -0.54 1.34 7.91
N ILE A 88 0.08 1.30 6.74
CA ILE A 88 1.25 2.11 6.41
C ILE A 88 0.99 2.74 5.05
N ALA A 89 1.11 4.06 4.96
CA ALA A 89 1.13 4.75 3.69
C ALA A 89 2.55 5.23 3.37
N ILE A 90 3.01 4.95 2.15
CA ILE A 90 4.40 5.20 1.72
C ILE A 90 4.59 6.54 0.98
N GLY A 91 3.52 7.28 0.69
CA GLY A 91 3.57 8.46 -0.16
C GLY A 91 3.80 8.12 -1.64
N ASN A 92 4.01 9.12 -2.48
CA ASN A 92 4.09 8.94 -3.95
C ASN A 92 5.31 8.15 -4.44
N LYS A 93 6.34 7.97 -3.60
CA LYS A 93 7.60 7.34 -3.98
C LYS A 93 8.09 6.43 -2.86
N LEU A 94 8.41 5.20 -3.22
CA LEU A 94 9.04 4.25 -2.29
C LEU A 94 10.52 4.60 -2.08
N HIS A 95 10.92 4.74 -0.82
CA HIS A 95 12.28 5.01 -0.39
C HIS A 95 12.92 3.79 0.33
N PRO A 96 14.23 3.54 0.17
CA PRO A 96 14.92 2.43 0.86
C PRO A 96 14.82 2.47 2.39
N GLU A 97 14.78 3.67 2.97
CA GLU A 97 14.65 3.94 4.40
C GLU A 97 13.31 3.41 4.93
N GLN A 98 12.22 3.68 4.21
CA GLN A 98 10.87 3.17 4.52
C GLN A 98 10.86 1.65 4.55
N VAL A 99 11.46 1.00 3.55
CA VAL A 99 11.51 -0.47 3.48
C VAL A 99 12.30 -1.06 4.64
N THR A 100 13.40 -0.40 5.02
CA THR A 100 14.24 -0.79 6.15
C THR A 100 13.47 -0.68 7.47
N TRP A 101 12.76 0.43 7.67
CA TRP A 101 11.92 0.66 8.83
C TRP A 101 10.81 -0.39 8.93
N ILE A 102 10.02 -0.60 7.86
CA ILE A 102 8.91 -1.58 7.83
C ILE A 102 9.41 -2.98 8.23
N ARG A 103 10.56 -3.39 7.67
CA ARG A 103 11.17 -4.69 7.94
C ARG A 103 11.61 -4.85 9.40
N GLN A 104 12.13 -3.78 10.00
CA GLN A 104 12.61 -3.79 11.38
C GLN A 104 11.46 -3.72 12.39
N THR A 105 10.43 -2.92 12.10
CA THR A 105 9.27 -2.72 12.96
C THR A 105 8.33 -3.92 12.96
N TYR A 106 8.11 -4.55 11.81
CA TYR A 106 7.14 -5.66 11.66
C TYR A 106 7.80 -6.97 11.21
N PRO A 107 8.72 -7.55 12.01
CA PRO A 107 9.42 -8.76 11.64
C PRO A 107 8.45 -9.94 11.56
N GLY A 108 8.44 -10.63 10.42
CA GLY A 108 7.66 -11.87 10.24
C GLY A 108 6.16 -11.68 9.97
N ALA A 109 5.66 -10.45 10.01
CA ALA A 109 4.26 -10.12 9.73
C ALA A 109 3.80 -10.55 8.33
N LYS A 110 2.49 -10.66 8.16
CA LYS A 110 1.83 -10.81 6.85
C LYS A 110 1.62 -9.42 6.26
N PHE A 111 1.83 -9.30 4.96
CA PHE A 111 1.71 -8.01 4.27
C PHE A 111 0.64 -8.07 3.19
N THR A 112 -0.23 -7.07 3.14
CA THR A 112 -1.16 -6.85 2.02
C THR A 112 -0.83 -5.54 1.35
N MET A 113 -0.43 -5.61 0.09
CA MET A 113 -0.04 -4.48 -0.73
C MET A 113 -1.26 -4.00 -1.51
N VAL A 114 -1.73 -2.81 -1.18
CA VAL A 114 -2.88 -2.16 -1.75
C VAL A 114 -2.37 -1.02 -2.62
N PHE A 115 -1.85 -1.43 -3.78
CA PHE A 115 -1.43 -0.54 -4.85
C PHE A 115 -2.36 -0.76 -6.05
N GLY A 116 -2.42 0.21 -6.97
CA GLY A 116 -3.24 0.14 -8.18
C GLY A 116 -2.89 -1.00 -9.13
N ARG A 117 -3.50 -1.04 -10.31
CA ARG A 117 -3.31 -2.14 -11.27
C ARG A 117 -2.19 -1.92 -12.28
N GLN A 118 -1.55 -0.76 -12.27
CA GLN A 118 -0.58 -0.37 -13.29
C GLN A 118 0.79 -1.02 -13.06
N MET A 119 1.62 -1.02 -14.10
CA MET A 119 2.96 -1.61 -14.03
C MET A 119 3.80 -1.02 -12.89
N ILE A 120 3.72 0.31 -12.68
CA ILE A 120 4.47 0.97 -11.59
C ILE A 120 4.04 0.48 -10.20
N ASP A 121 2.76 0.16 -10.03
CA ASP A 121 2.20 -0.38 -8.79
C ASP A 121 2.75 -1.79 -8.53
N GLN A 122 2.87 -2.61 -9.58
CA GLN A 122 3.46 -3.95 -9.50
C GLN A 122 4.96 -3.89 -9.20
N ILE A 123 5.69 -2.98 -9.84
CA ILE A 123 7.13 -2.77 -9.57
C ILE A 123 7.33 -2.31 -8.13
N THR A 124 6.49 -1.40 -7.63
CA THR A 124 6.55 -0.93 -6.24
C THR A 124 6.29 -2.08 -5.27
N ALA A 125 5.25 -2.89 -5.52
CA ALA A 125 4.97 -4.09 -4.75
C ALA A 125 6.17 -5.06 -4.69
N ILE A 126 6.78 -5.32 -5.85
CA ILE A 126 7.95 -6.20 -5.97
C ILE A 126 9.13 -5.64 -5.19
N LYS A 127 9.50 -4.37 -5.40
CA LYS A 127 10.62 -3.73 -4.69
C LYS A 127 10.44 -3.75 -3.19
N LEU A 128 9.23 -3.45 -2.71
CA LEU A 128 8.89 -3.48 -1.31
C LEU A 128 8.99 -4.91 -0.73
N ALA A 129 8.40 -5.90 -1.41
CA ALA A 129 8.44 -7.30 -0.96
C ALA A 129 9.88 -7.83 -0.91
N ALA A 130 10.65 -7.53 -1.95
CA ALA A 130 12.04 -7.92 -2.09
C ALA A 130 12.90 -7.28 -0.98
N GLY A 131 12.76 -5.98 -0.73
CA GLY A 131 13.50 -5.30 0.32
C GLY A 131 13.11 -5.72 1.75
N ILE A 132 11.83 -6.01 2.02
CA ILE A 132 11.40 -6.61 3.29
C ILE A 132 12.06 -7.98 3.48
N LYS A 133 12.22 -8.77 2.41
CA LYS A 133 12.90 -10.08 2.44
C LYS A 133 14.43 -10.02 2.40
N LYS A 134 15.03 -8.82 2.39
CA LYS A 134 16.47 -8.63 2.16
C LYS A 134 16.94 -9.33 0.87
N PHE A 135 16.09 -9.30 -0.15
CA PHE A 135 16.33 -9.85 -1.47
C PHE A 135 16.56 -8.68 -2.43
N PRO A 136 17.81 -8.18 -2.58
CA PRO A 136 18.08 -7.00 -3.40
C PRO A 136 17.71 -7.26 -4.86
N VAL A 137 16.92 -6.37 -5.45
CA VAL A 137 16.54 -6.45 -6.87
C VAL A 137 16.81 -5.13 -7.58
N GLN A 138 17.29 -5.23 -8.82
CA GLN A 138 17.29 -4.13 -9.76
C GLN A 138 16.19 -4.38 -10.80
N VAL A 139 15.48 -3.34 -11.19
CA VAL A 139 14.35 -3.43 -12.12
C VAL A 139 14.60 -2.45 -13.25
N TYR A 140 14.60 -2.97 -14.47
CA TYR A 140 14.73 -2.22 -15.71
C TYR A 140 13.47 -2.43 -16.57
N TYR A 141 13.14 -1.42 -17.36
CA TYR A 141 12.04 -1.49 -18.32
C TYR A 141 12.58 -1.14 -19.71
N GLU A 142 12.41 -2.06 -20.66
CA GLU A 142 12.86 -1.90 -22.03
C GLU A 142 11.97 -2.72 -22.98
N ASN A 143 11.57 -2.14 -24.13
CA ASN A 143 10.84 -2.85 -25.18
C ASN A 143 9.60 -3.64 -24.68
N ASN A 144 8.77 -3.01 -23.84
CA ASN A 144 7.59 -3.61 -23.20
C ASN A 144 7.90 -4.84 -22.33
N ARG A 145 9.12 -4.93 -21.80
CA ARG A 145 9.56 -5.99 -20.90
C ARG A 145 10.11 -5.41 -19.62
N VAL A 146 9.88 -6.11 -18.52
CA VAL A 146 10.45 -5.80 -17.22
C VAL A 146 11.55 -6.81 -16.93
N ILE A 147 12.77 -6.32 -16.78
CA ILE A 147 13.95 -7.13 -16.48
C ILE A 147 14.24 -6.96 -14.98
N ILE A 148 14.22 -8.07 -14.25
CA ILE A 148 14.53 -8.11 -12.83
C ILE A 148 15.85 -8.84 -12.64
N LEU A 149 16.83 -8.15 -12.05
CA LEU A 149 18.13 -8.72 -11.69
C LEU A 149 18.20 -8.94 -10.19
N HIS A 150 18.65 -10.12 -9.80
CA HIS A 150 19.04 -10.46 -8.43
C HIS A 150 20.41 -11.14 -8.47
N TYR A 151 21.46 -10.43 -8.05
CA TYR A 151 22.85 -10.82 -8.28
C TYR A 151 23.08 -11.20 -9.76
N ASN A 152 23.49 -12.44 -10.03
CA ASN A 152 23.77 -12.94 -11.38
C ASN A 152 22.54 -13.57 -12.06
N VAL A 153 21.38 -13.55 -11.41
CA VAL A 153 20.14 -14.12 -11.95
C VAL A 153 19.32 -13.02 -12.59
N GLN A 154 19.12 -13.15 -13.90
CA GLN A 154 18.23 -12.30 -14.68
C GLN A 154 16.94 -13.03 -15.00
N ARG A 155 15.81 -12.35 -14.79
CA ARG A 155 14.48 -12.81 -15.22
C ARG A 155 13.79 -11.70 -15.99
N VAL A 156 13.13 -12.07 -17.07
CA VAL A 156 12.46 -11.14 -17.98
C VAL A 156 10.97 -11.48 -17.96
N PHE A 157 10.15 -10.46 -17.76
CA PHE A 157 8.71 -10.54 -17.73
C PHE A 157 8.14 -9.68 -18.85
N ASP A 158 7.05 -10.14 -19.45
CA ASP A 158 6.17 -9.26 -20.21
C ASP A 158 5.58 -8.22 -19.24
N ALA A 159 5.62 -6.94 -19.61
CA ALA A 159 5.13 -5.85 -18.77
C ALA A 159 3.65 -6.03 -18.39
N GLU A 160 2.83 -6.56 -19.29
CA GLU A 160 1.40 -6.78 -19.07
C GLU A 160 1.12 -7.96 -18.12
N ARG A 161 2.07 -8.90 -18.03
CA ARG A 161 1.96 -10.11 -17.19
C ARG A 161 2.70 -9.97 -15.87
N LEU A 162 3.41 -8.87 -15.65
CA LEU A 162 4.14 -8.64 -14.41
C LEU A 162 3.14 -8.56 -13.25
N SER A 163 3.38 -9.38 -12.24
CA SER A 163 2.65 -9.31 -10.98
C SER A 163 3.57 -9.69 -9.83
N LEU A 164 3.22 -9.26 -8.61
CA LEU A 164 3.90 -9.71 -7.41
C LEU A 164 3.92 -11.24 -7.29
N HIS A 165 2.82 -11.90 -7.66
CA HIS A 165 2.71 -13.35 -7.62
C HIS A 165 3.70 -14.02 -8.59
N ALA A 166 3.72 -13.61 -9.86
CA ALA A 166 4.64 -14.13 -10.86
C ALA A 166 6.12 -13.93 -10.45
N PHE A 167 6.44 -12.78 -9.86
CA PHE A 167 7.76 -12.53 -9.28
C PHE A 167 8.09 -13.51 -8.15
N GLN A 168 7.16 -13.71 -7.20
CA GLN A 168 7.35 -14.61 -6.07
C GLN A 168 7.59 -16.06 -6.51
N GLU A 169 6.81 -16.55 -7.49
CA GLU A 169 6.99 -17.89 -8.05
C GLU A 169 8.34 -18.03 -8.74
N THR A 170 8.69 -17.06 -9.59
CA THR A 170 9.93 -17.10 -10.39
C THR A 170 11.19 -17.09 -9.53
N PHE A 171 11.17 -16.37 -8.40
CA PHE A 171 12.31 -16.25 -7.49
C PHE A 171 12.19 -17.10 -6.21
N GLY A 172 11.18 -17.98 -6.12
CA GLY A 172 11.00 -18.89 -4.98
C GLY A 172 10.73 -18.19 -3.63
N LEU A 173 10.11 -17.01 -3.64
CA LEU A 173 9.80 -16.26 -2.43
C LEU A 173 8.49 -16.76 -1.81
N ARG A 174 8.52 -17.08 -0.50
CA ARG A 174 7.33 -17.55 0.23
C ARG A 174 6.18 -16.52 0.15
N PRO A 175 4.91 -16.96 -0.01
CA PRO A 175 3.76 -16.09 -0.23
C PRO A 175 3.23 -15.44 1.08
N ARG A 176 4.08 -14.65 1.75
CA ARG A 176 3.64 -13.80 2.89
C ARG A 176 3.17 -12.41 2.47
N PHE A 177 3.23 -12.12 1.18
CA PHE A 177 2.74 -10.89 0.57
C PHE A 177 1.51 -11.22 -0.26
N ARG A 178 0.44 -10.47 -0.03
CA ARG A 178 -0.80 -10.52 -0.81
C ARG A 178 -1.02 -9.16 -1.44
N THR A 179 -1.86 -9.11 -2.47
CA THR A 179 -2.32 -7.86 -3.05
C THR A 179 -3.80 -7.65 -2.77
N GLY A 180 -4.18 -6.41 -2.43
CA GLY A 180 -5.57 -5.98 -2.41
C GLY A 180 -5.83 -5.16 -3.66
N LYS A 181 -6.88 -5.49 -4.42
CA LYS A 181 -7.26 -4.74 -5.62
C LYS A 181 -8.73 -4.32 -5.52
N PRO A 182 -9.07 -3.08 -5.92
CA PRO A 182 -10.46 -2.68 -6.10
C PRO A 182 -11.11 -3.55 -7.17
N ILE A 183 -12.43 -3.66 -7.18
CA ILE A 183 -13.18 -4.50 -8.12
C ILE A 183 -13.44 -3.72 -9.41
N GLN A 184 -13.94 -2.48 -9.27
CA GLN A 184 -14.54 -1.70 -10.36
C GLN A 184 -13.76 -0.43 -10.74
N ALA A 185 -12.64 -0.15 -10.06
CA ALA A 185 -11.85 1.06 -10.29
C ALA A 185 -10.34 0.79 -10.33
N LEU A 186 -9.53 1.83 -10.54
CA LEU A 186 -8.07 1.76 -10.51
C LEU A 186 -7.52 1.71 -9.07
N THR A 187 -8.13 2.47 -8.17
CA THR A 187 -7.81 2.53 -6.74
C THR A 187 -9.06 2.28 -5.88
N PHE A 188 -8.89 1.94 -4.60
CA PHE A 188 -10.01 1.85 -3.67
C PHE A 188 -10.61 3.23 -3.39
N LEU A 189 -9.79 4.29 -3.36
CA LEU A 189 -10.29 5.65 -3.20
C LEU A 189 -11.17 6.09 -4.36
N ASP A 190 -10.80 5.76 -5.61
CA ASP A 190 -11.66 6.00 -6.77
C ASP A 190 -12.97 5.20 -6.65
N GLN A 191 -12.88 3.95 -6.19
CA GLN A 191 -14.08 3.14 -5.96
C GLN A 191 -14.98 3.74 -4.87
N LEU A 192 -14.38 4.36 -3.84
CA LEU A 192 -15.12 5.03 -2.77
C LEU A 192 -15.84 6.28 -3.29
N LYS A 193 -15.16 7.10 -4.09
CA LYS A 193 -15.71 8.32 -4.68
C LYS A 193 -16.85 8.05 -5.67
N ASN A 194 -16.78 6.95 -6.41
CA ASN A 194 -17.74 6.59 -7.46
C ASN A 194 -18.85 5.63 -7.02
N ASN A 195 -18.89 5.23 -5.74
CA ASN A 195 -19.97 4.40 -5.17
C ASN A 195 -21.12 5.25 -4.57
N LEU A 196 -21.16 6.54 -4.91
CA LEU A 196 -22.27 7.45 -4.62
C LEU A 196 -23.28 7.47 -5.76
#